data_AF-A0A941LA76-F1
#
_entry.id   AF-A0A941LA76-F1
#
_cell.length_a   1.000
_cell.length_b   1.000
_cell.length_c   1.000
_cell.angle_alpha   90.00
_cell.angle_beta   90.00
_cell.angle_gamma   90.00
#
_symmetry.space_group_name_H-M   'P 1'
#
loop_
_entity.id
_entity.type
_entity.pdbx_description
1 polymer ?
#
loop_
_entity_poly.entity_id
_entity_poly.type
_entity_poly.pdbx_seq_one_letter_code
_entity_poly.pdbx_strand_id
1 'polypeptide(L)'
;MVERSVDRQTAEKINKDYKFSSIFEIDNSFFEEWISESGFTKKELAMIQPAYGPNPEEDINQEYDIASSVLIGVNTSLSFVNASQIFRGRQNKTIPILGLVTGSTQLIMGIANYPNNSSVNKRNRELSLLNIGFSTLTISLSSYNLFKNKENPENSYTFRLKNFSLPQNNSGMGISVTKSF
;
A
#
# COMPACT_ATOMS: atom_id res chain seq x y z
N MET A 1 23.08 28.14 -23.72
CA MET A 1 23.20 27.06 -24.73
C MET A 1 24.66 26.97 -25.14
N VAL A 2 25.29 25.80 -25.02
CA VAL A 2 26.66 25.54 -25.49
C VAL A 2 26.80 25.87 -26.98
N GLU A 3 25.70 25.73 -27.74
CA GLU A 3 25.56 26.13 -29.15
C GLU A 3 25.78 27.62 -29.44
N ARG A 4 25.71 28.50 -28.44
CA ARG A 4 26.00 29.94 -28.59
C ARG A 4 27.41 30.33 -28.16
N SER A 5 28.15 29.42 -27.54
CA SER A 5 29.47 29.68 -26.94
C SER A 5 30.57 28.77 -27.49
N VAL A 6 30.24 27.84 -28.38
CA VAL A 6 31.16 26.88 -29.01
C VAL A 6 30.77 26.73 -30.47
N ASP A 7 31.73 26.31 -31.32
CA ASP A 7 31.45 25.91 -32.70
C ASP A 7 30.27 24.92 -32.78
N ARG A 8 29.41 25.15 -33.78
CA ARG A 8 28.14 24.45 -33.98
C ARG A 8 28.30 22.93 -34.04
N GLN A 9 29.39 22.44 -34.62
CA GLN A 9 29.62 21.00 -34.75
C GLN A 9 29.81 20.31 -33.40
N THR A 10 30.50 20.98 -32.48
CA THR A 10 30.74 20.45 -31.13
C THR A 10 29.47 20.50 -30.29
N ALA A 11 28.68 21.57 -30.41
CA ALA A 11 27.39 21.68 -29.75
C ALA A 11 26.39 20.62 -30.25
N GLU A 12 26.37 20.34 -31.56
CA GLU A 12 25.54 19.29 -32.15
C GLU A 12 25.98 17.89 -31.67
N LYS A 13 27.29 17.64 -31.52
CA LYS A 13 27.81 16.38 -31.00
C LYS A 13 27.42 16.14 -29.54
N ILE A 14 27.58 17.15 -28.67
CA ILE A 14 27.17 17.07 -27.27
C ILE A 14 25.65 16.93 -27.15
N ASN A 15 24.89 17.71 -27.93
CA ASN A 15 23.43 17.60 -27.96
C ASN A 15 22.95 16.25 -28.49
N LYS A 16 23.66 15.59 -29.41
CA LYS A 16 23.27 14.27 -29.90
C LYS A 16 23.34 13.22 -28.79
N ASP A 17 24.37 13.29 -27.97
CA ASP A 17 24.65 12.29 -26.95
C ASP A 17 23.98 12.63 -25.59
N TYR A 18 23.69 13.90 -25.32
CA TYR A 18 23.23 14.39 -24.01
C TYR A 18 22.06 15.39 -24.05
N LYS A 19 21.24 15.41 -25.13
CA LYS A 19 20.17 16.40 -25.37
C LYS A 19 19.24 16.71 -24.19
N PHE A 20 18.98 15.70 -23.36
CA PHE A 20 18.05 15.74 -22.24
C PHE A 20 18.69 15.30 -20.93
N SER A 21 20.01 15.15 -20.93
CA SER A 21 20.76 14.77 -19.74
C SER A 21 20.92 15.98 -18.83
N SER A 22 20.92 15.74 -17.53
CA SER A 22 21.30 16.75 -16.54
C SER A 22 22.74 17.19 -16.78
N ILE A 23 23.10 18.44 -16.45
CA ILE A 23 24.49 18.93 -16.50
C ILE A 23 25.45 18.03 -15.71
N PHE A 24 24.96 17.39 -14.65
CA PHE A 24 25.77 16.46 -13.85
C PHE A 24 26.04 15.12 -14.55
N GLU A 25 25.23 14.78 -15.55
CA GLU A 25 25.30 13.53 -16.32
C GLU A 25 26.11 13.66 -17.61
N ILE A 26 26.48 14.90 -17.98
CA ILE A 26 27.36 15.14 -19.13
C ILE A 26 28.78 14.75 -18.70
N ASP A 27 29.18 13.54 -19.07
CA ASP A 27 30.54 13.03 -18.94
C ASP A 27 31.27 13.19 -20.27
N ASN A 28 31.79 14.39 -20.50
CA ASN A 28 32.46 14.74 -21.75
C ASN A 28 33.66 15.64 -21.43
N SER A 29 34.87 15.21 -21.82
CA SER A 29 36.11 15.93 -21.48
C SER A 29 36.14 17.37 -22.01
N PHE A 30 35.55 17.61 -23.19
CA PHE A 30 35.45 18.94 -23.76
C PHE A 30 34.45 19.81 -22.98
N PHE A 31 33.36 19.23 -22.49
CA PHE A 31 32.40 19.94 -21.63
C PHE A 31 33.03 20.35 -20.30
N GLU A 32 33.82 19.47 -19.66
CA GLU A 32 34.56 19.83 -18.44
C GLU A 32 35.56 20.97 -18.66
N GLU A 33 36.30 20.92 -19.77
CA GLU A 33 37.26 21.95 -20.14
C GLU A 33 36.56 23.28 -20.40
N TRP A 34 35.45 23.27 -21.15
CA TRP A 34 34.64 24.47 -21.39
C TRP A 34 34.07 25.06 -20.09
N ILE A 35 33.61 24.23 -19.16
CA ILE A 35 33.15 24.68 -17.83
C ILE A 35 34.30 25.36 -17.09
N SER A 36 35.48 24.71 -17.04
CA SER A 36 36.67 25.24 -16.38
C SER A 36 37.12 26.59 -16.96
N GLU A 37 37.03 26.78 -18.28
CA GLU A 37 37.38 28.05 -18.94
C GLU A 37 36.31 29.13 -18.76
N SER A 38 35.03 28.74 -18.64
CA SER A 38 33.92 29.67 -18.49
C SER A 38 33.88 30.38 -17.13
N GLY A 39 34.63 29.87 -16.14
CA GLY A 39 34.63 30.37 -14.77
C GLY A 39 33.38 30.00 -13.96
N PHE A 40 32.48 29.18 -14.51
CA PHE A 40 31.32 28.64 -13.80
C PHE A 40 31.62 27.24 -13.27
N THR A 41 30.97 26.89 -12.16
CA THR A 41 30.87 25.50 -11.71
C THR A 41 29.70 24.79 -12.40
N LYS A 42 29.77 23.46 -12.50
CA LYS A 42 28.62 22.62 -12.92
C LYS A 42 27.34 22.95 -12.14
N LYS A 43 27.49 23.24 -10.85
CA LYS A 43 26.36 23.59 -9.97
C LYS A 43 25.72 24.91 -10.38
N GLU A 44 26.51 25.93 -10.68
CA GLU A 44 25.99 27.23 -11.15
C GLU A 44 25.33 27.11 -12.52
N LEU A 45 25.93 26.34 -13.44
CA LEU A 45 25.30 26.05 -14.73
C LEU A 45 23.98 25.29 -14.58
N ALA A 46 23.90 24.34 -13.64
CA ALA A 46 22.66 23.62 -13.32
C ALA A 46 21.58 24.54 -12.71
N MET A 47 21.97 25.60 -12.01
CA MET A 47 21.03 26.62 -11.51
C MET A 47 20.54 27.57 -12.61
N ILE A 48 21.35 27.79 -13.65
CA ILE A 48 21.02 28.68 -14.77
C ILE A 48 20.17 27.96 -15.83
N GLN A 49 20.25 26.62 -15.93
CA GLN A 49 19.43 25.89 -16.88
C GLN A 49 17.94 25.92 -16.50
N PRO A 50 17.06 26.38 -17.41
CA PRO A 50 15.66 26.00 -17.37
C PRO A 50 15.57 24.47 -17.34
N ALA A 51 14.63 23.91 -16.59
CA ALA A 51 14.32 22.49 -16.63
C ALA A 51 13.80 22.12 -18.03
N TYR A 52 14.72 21.85 -18.96
CA TYR A 52 14.40 21.46 -20.32
C TYR A 52 14.03 19.97 -20.35
N GLY A 53 12.75 19.74 -20.12
CA GLY A 53 12.05 18.47 -20.22
C GLY A 53 10.57 18.77 -19.96
N PRO A 54 9.64 17.83 -20.21
CA PRO A 54 8.35 17.95 -19.53
C PRO A 54 8.70 18.07 -18.05
N ASN A 55 8.42 19.23 -17.44
CA ASN A 55 8.24 19.26 -16.00
C ASN A 55 7.06 18.30 -15.82
N PRO A 56 7.25 17.08 -15.30
CA PRO A 56 6.10 16.39 -14.80
C PRO A 56 5.72 17.25 -13.61
N GLU A 57 4.86 18.23 -13.83
CA GLU A 57 3.84 18.47 -12.84
C GLU A 57 3.20 17.09 -12.70
N GLU A 58 3.74 16.29 -11.78
CA GLU A 58 3.04 15.13 -11.27
C GLU A 58 1.67 15.73 -10.95
N ASP A 59 0.63 15.24 -11.61
CA ASP A 59 -0.73 15.64 -11.28
C ASP A 59 -0.97 15.02 -9.90
N ILE A 60 -0.49 15.71 -8.87
CA ILE A 60 -0.54 15.27 -7.48
C ILE A 60 -2.00 15.38 -7.11
N ASN A 61 -2.68 14.24 -7.11
CA ASN A 61 -4.03 14.14 -6.60
C ASN A 61 -3.96 14.19 -5.06
N GLN A 62 -3.89 15.41 -4.52
CA GLN A 62 -3.76 15.64 -3.07
C GLN A 62 -4.89 14.99 -2.26
N GLU A 63 -6.11 14.95 -2.80
CA GLU A 63 -7.24 14.29 -2.17
C GLU A 63 -7.00 12.78 -2.05
N TYR A 64 -6.49 12.16 -3.12
CA TYR A 64 -6.15 10.74 -3.14
C TYR A 64 -5.01 10.41 -2.17
N ASP A 65 -3.99 11.26 -2.07
CA ASP A 65 -2.87 11.11 -1.12
C ASP A 65 -3.36 11.13 0.33
N ILE A 66 -4.19 12.12 0.69
CA ILE A 66 -4.74 12.27 2.04
C ILE A 66 -5.66 11.09 2.37
N ALA A 67 -6.58 10.75 1.46
CA ALA A 67 -7.50 9.63 1.65
C ALA A 67 -6.76 8.29 1.81
N SER A 68 -5.75 8.05 0.97
CA SER A 68 -4.90 6.85 1.04
C SER A 68 -4.17 6.77 2.37
N SER A 69 -3.58 7.88 2.84
CA SER A 69 -2.84 7.92 4.10
C SER A 69 -3.74 7.59 5.30
N VAL A 70 -4.95 8.16 5.35
CA VAL A 70 -5.93 7.86 6.39
C VAL A 70 -6.35 6.39 6.34
N LEU A 71 -6.67 5.88 5.14
CA LEU A 71 -7.10 4.49 4.98
C LEU A 71 -6.00 3.48 5.30
N ILE A 72 -4.74 3.76 4.94
CA ILE A 72 -3.59 2.94 5.33
C ILE A 72 -3.48 2.90 6.86
N GLY A 73 -3.59 4.04 7.54
CA GLY A 73 -3.54 4.12 9.00
C GLY A 73 -4.65 3.32 9.67
N VAL A 74 -5.88 3.47 9.19
CA VAL A 74 -7.06 2.74 9.68
C VAL A 74 -6.90 1.24 9.44
N ASN A 75 -6.56 0.81 8.24
CA ASN A 75 -6.44 -0.61 7.89
C ASN A 75 -5.24 -1.29 8.56
N THR A 76 -4.13 -0.57 8.77
CA THR A 76 -3.00 -1.08 9.56
C THR A 76 -3.42 -1.32 11.01
N SER A 77 -4.13 -0.35 11.60
CA SER A 77 -4.63 -0.45 12.98
C SER A 77 -5.64 -1.58 13.13
N LEU A 78 -6.62 -1.66 12.22
CA LEU A 78 -7.60 -2.73 12.20
C LEU A 78 -6.92 -4.09 12.00
N SER A 79 -5.98 -4.21 11.07
CA SER A 79 -5.23 -5.45 10.85
C SER A 79 -4.44 -5.88 12.09
N PHE A 80 -3.83 -4.95 12.82
CA PHE A 80 -3.14 -5.25 14.08
C PHE A 80 -4.10 -5.75 15.16
N VAL A 81 -5.22 -5.06 15.36
CA VAL A 81 -6.25 -5.49 16.33
C VAL A 81 -6.83 -6.85 15.94
N ASN A 82 -7.09 -7.05 14.64
CA ASN A 82 -7.63 -8.28 14.09
C ASN A 82 -6.65 -9.46 14.27
N ALA A 83 -5.37 -9.27 13.96
CA ALA A 83 -4.32 -10.24 14.25
C ALA A 83 -4.24 -10.54 15.75
N SER A 84 -4.28 -9.52 16.61
CA SER A 84 -4.30 -9.71 18.08
C SER A 84 -5.50 -10.53 18.55
N GLN A 85 -6.68 -10.33 17.96
CA GLN A 85 -7.86 -11.15 18.25
C GLN A 85 -7.68 -12.61 17.83
N ILE A 86 -7.12 -12.86 16.64
CA ILE A 86 -6.81 -14.21 16.15
C ILE A 86 -5.86 -14.92 17.12
N PHE A 87 -4.80 -14.26 17.57
CA PHE A 87 -3.80 -14.83 18.48
C PHE A 87 -4.35 -15.04 19.89
N ARG A 88 -5.17 -14.11 20.39
CA ARG A 88 -5.76 -14.18 21.75
C ARG A 88 -7.07 -14.96 21.80
N GLY A 89 -7.55 -15.49 20.67
CA GLY A 89 -8.82 -16.23 20.58
C GLY A 89 -10.07 -15.40 20.92
N ARG A 90 -10.03 -14.08 20.75
CA ARG A 90 -11.19 -13.20 21.03
C ARG A 90 -12.20 -13.26 19.89
N GLN A 91 -13.49 -13.46 20.23
CA GLN A 91 -14.54 -13.77 19.25
C GLN A 91 -15.31 -12.56 18.68
N ASN A 92 -14.79 -11.34 18.85
CA ASN A 92 -15.50 -10.15 18.43
C ASN A 92 -15.53 -10.02 16.88
N LYS A 93 -16.72 -10.16 16.29
CA LYS A 93 -16.96 -10.08 14.84
C LYS A 93 -16.90 -8.65 14.29
N THR A 94 -17.02 -7.62 15.12
CA THR A 94 -17.05 -6.21 14.67
C THR A 94 -15.75 -5.81 13.98
N ILE A 95 -14.60 -6.18 14.55
CA ILE A 95 -13.28 -5.81 13.98
C ILE A 95 -13.08 -6.41 12.58
N PRO A 96 -13.27 -7.72 12.35
CA PRO A 96 -13.12 -8.24 11.00
C PRO A 96 -14.22 -7.75 10.04
N ILE A 97 -15.46 -7.48 10.49
CA ILE A 97 -16.47 -6.85 9.62
C ILE A 97 -16.01 -5.46 9.17
N LEU A 98 -15.53 -4.62 10.11
CA LEU A 98 -14.99 -3.31 9.77
C LEU A 98 -13.80 -3.43 8.81
N GLY A 99 -12.88 -4.36 9.06
CA GLY A 99 -11.74 -4.62 8.18
C GLY A 99 -12.14 -5.06 6.77
N LEU A 100 -13.21 -5.83 6.60
CA LEU A 100 -13.74 -6.17 5.26
C LEU A 100 -14.27 -4.93 4.55
N VAL A 101 -15.06 -4.10 5.25
CA VAL A 101 -15.66 -2.89 4.66
C VAL A 101 -14.57 -1.89 4.27
N THR A 102 -13.69 -1.51 5.21
CA THR A 102 -12.64 -0.52 4.95
C THR A 102 -11.58 -1.05 3.98
N GLY A 103 -11.25 -2.35 4.04
CA GLY A 103 -10.38 -3.00 3.07
C GLY A 103 -10.96 -2.95 1.65
N SER A 104 -12.23 -3.31 1.47
CA SER A 104 -12.88 -3.30 0.16
C SER A 104 -12.97 -1.89 -0.43
N THR A 105 -13.29 -0.89 0.40
CA THR A 105 -13.29 0.52 -0.02
C THR A 105 -11.90 0.96 -0.48
N GLN A 106 -10.84 0.66 0.27
CA GLN A 106 -9.47 1.01 -0.11
C GLN A 106 -9.02 0.26 -1.37
N LEU A 107 -9.44 -1.00 -1.57
CA LEU A 107 -9.14 -1.78 -2.78
C LEU A 107 -9.74 -1.14 -4.02
N ILE A 108 -11.04 -0.81 -3.98
CA ILE A 108 -11.74 -0.14 -5.09
C ILE A 108 -11.06 1.19 -5.40
N MET A 109 -10.74 1.99 -4.37
CA MET A 109 -10.05 3.27 -4.52
C MET A 109 -8.66 3.11 -5.14
N GLY A 110 -7.91 2.07 -4.74
CA GLY A 110 -6.62 1.71 -5.31
C GLY A 110 -6.69 1.38 -6.80
N ILE A 111 -7.65 0.53 -7.18
CA ILE A 111 -7.87 0.12 -8.58
C ILE A 111 -8.36 1.29 -9.43
N ALA A 112 -9.33 2.07 -8.95
CA ALA A 112 -9.91 3.18 -9.71
C ALA A 112 -8.90 4.32 -9.99
N ASN A 113 -7.92 4.51 -9.12
CA ASN A 113 -6.87 5.52 -9.28
C ASN A 113 -5.56 4.96 -9.87
N TYR A 114 -5.51 3.67 -10.25
CA TYR A 114 -4.31 3.08 -10.84
C TYR A 114 -4.08 3.68 -12.24
N PRO A 115 -2.95 4.36 -12.50
CA PRO A 115 -2.76 5.09 -13.75
C PRO A 115 -2.50 4.15 -14.93
N ASN A 116 -3.19 4.41 -16.05
CA ASN A 116 -2.97 3.68 -17.31
C ASN A 116 -1.59 3.95 -17.93
N ASN A 117 -0.99 5.12 -17.66
CA ASN A 117 0.30 5.52 -18.22
C ASN A 117 1.34 5.69 -17.10
N SER A 118 2.21 4.68 -16.98
CA SER A 118 3.06 4.49 -15.79
C SER A 118 4.27 5.43 -15.69
N SER A 119 4.61 6.14 -16.78
CA SER A 119 5.75 7.07 -16.86
C SER A 119 5.42 8.49 -16.39
N VAL A 120 4.14 8.89 -16.37
CA VAL A 120 3.74 10.28 -16.02
C VAL A 120 3.30 10.40 -14.55
N ASN A 121 2.71 9.34 -13.97
CA ASN A 121 2.12 9.38 -12.62
C ASN A 121 2.66 8.25 -11.73
N LYS A 122 3.98 8.25 -11.52
CA LYS A 122 4.67 7.21 -10.74
C LYS A 122 4.18 7.16 -9.28
N ARG A 123 3.98 8.32 -8.64
CA ARG A 123 3.45 8.44 -7.27
C ARG A 123 2.05 7.83 -7.11
N ASN A 124 1.10 8.18 -7.98
CA ASN A 124 -0.25 7.62 -7.93
C ASN A 124 -0.23 6.10 -8.13
N ARG A 125 0.65 5.60 -9.02
CA ARG A 125 0.84 4.16 -9.20
C ARG A 125 1.33 3.48 -7.92
N GLU A 126 2.34 4.05 -7.25
CA GLU A 126 2.87 3.51 -6.00
C GLU A 126 1.80 3.50 -4.90
N LEU A 127 1.05 4.59 -4.75
CA LEU A 127 -0.05 4.67 -3.79
C LEU A 127 -1.19 3.70 -4.10
N SER A 128 -1.56 3.54 -5.36
CA SER A 128 -2.54 2.53 -5.79
C SER A 128 -2.07 1.12 -5.45
N LEU A 129 -0.80 0.79 -5.72
CA LEU A 129 -0.24 -0.51 -5.37
C LEU A 129 -0.23 -0.75 -3.86
N LEU A 130 0.13 0.25 -3.06
CA LEU A 130 0.07 0.17 -1.60
C LEU A 130 -1.36 -0.03 -1.12
N ASN A 131 -2.32 0.74 -1.63
CA ASN A 131 -3.74 0.59 -1.32
C ASN A 131 -4.25 -0.81 -1.66
N ILE A 132 -3.92 -1.36 -2.83
CA ILE A 132 -4.30 -2.72 -3.25
C ILE A 132 -3.66 -3.78 -2.35
N GLY A 133 -2.37 -3.64 -2.03
CA GLY A 133 -1.65 -4.58 -1.18
C GLY A 133 -2.19 -4.63 0.25
N PHE A 134 -2.31 -3.46 0.90
CA PHE A 134 -2.82 -3.36 2.28
C PHE A 134 -4.28 -3.77 2.39
N SER A 135 -5.12 -3.40 1.41
CA SER A 135 -6.53 -3.81 1.42
C SER A 135 -6.68 -5.32 1.29
N THR A 136 -5.93 -5.95 0.38
CA THR A 136 -5.94 -7.40 0.19
C THR A 136 -5.52 -8.14 1.45
N LEU A 137 -4.48 -7.65 2.13
CA LEU A 137 -4.05 -8.19 3.43
C LEU A 137 -5.16 -8.04 4.49
N THR A 138 -5.76 -6.85 4.59
CA THR A 138 -6.81 -6.56 5.57
C THR A 138 -8.04 -7.44 5.35
N ILE A 139 -8.48 -7.60 4.09
CA ILE A 139 -9.60 -8.46 3.71
C ILE A 139 -9.29 -9.92 4.05
N SER A 140 -8.07 -10.38 3.76
CA SER A 140 -7.66 -11.77 4.00
C SER A 140 -7.65 -12.10 5.49
N LEU A 141 -7.02 -11.24 6.31
CA LEU A 141 -7.00 -11.37 7.78
C LEU A 141 -8.42 -11.34 8.36
N SER A 142 -9.26 -10.42 7.88
CA SER A 142 -10.64 -10.28 8.35
C SER A 142 -11.51 -11.47 7.99
N SER A 143 -11.38 -11.97 6.77
CA SER A 143 -12.06 -13.19 6.34
C SER A 143 -11.63 -14.37 7.22
N TYR A 144 -10.32 -14.55 7.42
CA TYR A 144 -9.78 -15.62 8.25
C TYR A 144 -10.29 -15.55 9.70
N ASN A 145 -10.30 -14.38 10.33
CA ASN A 145 -10.84 -14.22 11.69
C ASN A 145 -12.34 -14.53 11.74
N LEU A 146 -13.13 -14.10 10.75
CA LEU A 146 -14.56 -14.44 10.69
C LEU A 146 -14.80 -15.95 10.55
N PHE A 147 -14.02 -16.64 9.72
CA PHE A 147 -14.11 -18.09 9.60
C PHE A 147 -13.75 -18.78 10.93
N LYS A 148 -12.66 -18.36 11.59
CA LYS A 148 -12.25 -18.89 12.89
C LYS A 148 -13.30 -18.63 13.99
N ASN A 149 -13.94 -17.46 13.99
CA ASN A 149 -15.02 -17.15 14.93
C ASN A 149 -16.32 -17.91 14.64
N LYS A 150 -16.52 -18.40 13.41
CA LYS A 150 -17.67 -19.25 13.07
C LYS A 150 -17.54 -20.67 13.65
N GLU A 151 -16.31 -21.16 13.82
CA GLU A 151 -16.04 -22.50 14.39
C GLU A 151 -16.26 -22.59 15.91
N ASN A 152 -16.29 -21.46 16.61
CA ASN A 152 -16.71 -21.38 18.01
C ASN A 152 -18.11 -20.76 18.09
N PRO A 153 -19.20 -21.54 17.94
CA PRO A 153 -20.52 -20.98 18.16
C PRO A 153 -20.65 -20.57 19.63
N GLU A 154 -20.82 -19.26 19.85
CA GLU A 154 -21.32 -18.63 21.10
C GLU A 154 -22.70 -19.18 21.55
N ASN A 155 -23.23 -20.22 20.89
CA ASN A 155 -24.43 -20.96 21.25
C ASN A 155 -24.20 -22.45 20.98
N SER A 156 -23.18 -23.05 21.59
CA SER A 156 -23.00 -24.51 21.53
C SER A 156 -23.97 -25.19 22.50
N TYR A 157 -24.90 -25.98 21.94
CA TYR A 157 -25.68 -26.92 22.73
C TYR A 157 -24.82 -28.16 22.96
N THR A 158 -24.48 -28.42 24.22
CA THR A 158 -23.82 -29.69 24.57
C THR A 158 -24.88 -30.70 24.97
N PHE A 159 -24.96 -31.81 24.23
CA PHE A 159 -25.78 -32.96 24.58
C PHE A 159 -24.93 -33.94 25.39
N ARG A 160 -25.34 -34.25 26.62
CA ARG A 160 -24.71 -35.28 27.45
C ARG A 160 -25.73 -36.33 27.83
N LEU A 161 -25.43 -37.59 27.53
CA LEU A 161 -26.14 -38.72 28.11
C LEU A 161 -25.67 -38.88 29.56
N LYS A 162 -26.62 -38.84 30.50
CA LYS A 162 -26.37 -39.09 31.91
C LYS A 162 -27.11 -40.35 32.31
N ASN A 163 -26.38 -41.30 32.86
CA ASN A 163 -26.96 -42.43 33.57
C ASN A 163 -27.07 -42.05 35.04
N PHE A 164 -28.22 -42.28 35.65
CA PHE A 164 -28.43 -42.07 37.09
C PHE A 164 -29.13 -43.29 37.70
N SER A 165 -28.77 -43.60 38.94
CA SER A 165 -29.37 -44.69 39.69
C SER A 165 -30.57 -44.18 40.47
N LEU A 166 -31.70 -44.85 40.35
CA LEU A 166 -32.89 -44.60 41.16
C LEU A 166 -32.85 -45.46 42.44
N PRO A 167 -33.51 -45.03 43.53
CA PRO A 167 -33.78 -45.91 44.65
C PRO A 167 -34.49 -47.18 44.13
N GLN A 168 -34.11 -48.36 44.63
CA GLN A 168 -34.54 -49.70 44.19
C GLN A 168 -33.76 -50.35 43.02
N ASN A 169 -32.48 -50.03 42.85
CA ASN A 169 -31.58 -50.75 41.92
C ASN A 169 -31.95 -50.61 40.43
N ASN A 170 -32.77 -49.61 40.10
CA ASN A 170 -33.13 -49.28 38.72
C ASN A 170 -32.15 -48.24 38.17
N SER A 171 -31.76 -48.39 36.90
CA SER A 171 -30.96 -47.40 36.18
C SER A 171 -31.85 -46.61 35.22
N GLY A 172 -31.72 -45.28 35.27
CA GLY A 172 -32.37 -44.35 34.37
C GLY A 172 -31.34 -43.73 33.42
N MET A 173 -31.74 -43.49 32.18
CA MET A 173 -30.94 -42.76 31.20
C MET A 173 -31.65 -41.44 30.89
N GLY A 174 -30.93 -40.33 31.00
CA GLY A 174 -31.43 -38.99 30.70
C GLY A 174 -30.53 -38.27 29.70
N ILE A 175 -31.14 -37.42 28.86
CA ILE A 175 -30.42 -36.52 27.98
C ILE A 175 -30.40 -35.15 28.66
N SER A 176 -29.19 -34.63 28.93
CA SER A 176 -28.99 -33.28 29.45
C SER A 176 -28.54 -32.39 28.30
N VAL A 177 -29.30 -31.33 28.05
CA VAL A 177 -28.94 -30.25 27.11
C VAL A 177 -28.44 -29.07 27.93
N THR A 178 -27.19 -28.68 27.72
CA THR A 178 -26.64 -27.46 28.34
C THR A 178 -26.34 -26.45 27.25
N LYS A 179 -26.90 -25.24 27.39
CA LYS A 179 -26.56 -24.08 26.58
C LYS A 179 -25.42 -23.34 27.29
N SER A 180 -24.25 -23.31 26.66
CA SER A 180 -23.13 -22.49 27.14
C SER A 180 -23.34 -21.06 26.66
N PHE A 181 -23.37 -20.11 27.60
CA PHE A 181 -23.38 -18.67 27.33
C PHE A 181 -21.95 -18.12 27.31
#